data_AF-A0A1M7LC13-F1
#
_entry.id   AF-A0A1M7LC13-F1
#
_cell.length_a   1.000
_cell.length_b   1.000
_cell.length_c   1.000
_cell.angle_alpha   90.00
_cell.angle_beta   90.00
_cell.angle_gamma   90.00
#
_symmetry.space_group_name_H-M   'P 1'
#
loop_
_entity.id
_entity.type
_entity.pdbx_description
1 polymer ?
#
loop_
_entity_poly.entity_id
_entity_poly.type
_entity_poly.pdbx_seq_one_letter_code
_entity_poly.pdbx_strand_id
1 'polypeptide(L)'
;MRSIAAAARAAERDAQRRHKQEQKEQMIADSGTAVEQWEQYIDDLVSIHTDMVDMIDWSAMRNLPAPIQPVKRNDNQVRAEEKLSGFKPSIFHIFRGGSRKIHSELQDAVTEASQKDDQIFQTLINKYHADYAEWVDDTELAKKLLNGEVTAIRQVIEEMQSLTSKALIGSGIDFSIGENVVHAQPQVHSDEIIPSFRRKQLSSGRLSETKMPVGQFNELYQDYVASVALKTAGDLFHILPLQEIYVTCMANTLNSETGHKDWSPIISVHFVRETFLKLNLSKIDPSDSLRNFGTICNSQRQKAFLLFYL
;
A
#
# COMPACT_ATOMS: atom_id res chain seq x y z
N MET A 1 -52.89 33.19 -37.61
CA MET A 1 -51.45 33.17 -37.98
C MET A 1 -50.57 34.09 -37.12
N ARG A 2 -50.96 35.33 -36.77
CA ARG A 2 -50.12 36.26 -35.98
C ARG A 2 -49.83 35.83 -34.53
N SER A 3 -50.76 35.14 -33.86
CA SER A 3 -50.60 34.63 -32.48
C SER A 3 -49.61 33.47 -32.38
N ILE A 4 -49.63 32.56 -33.35
CA ILE A 4 -48.74 31.39 -33.43
C ILE A 4 -47.28 31.85 -33.62
N ALA A 5 -47.05 32.84 -34.49
CA ALA A 5 -45.71 33.42 -34.71
C ALA A 5 -45.16 34.16 -33.48
N ALA A 6 -46.02 34.76 -32.65
CA ALA A 6 -45.61 35.41 -31.40
C ALA A 6 -45.25 34.40 -30.31
N ALA A 7 -46.05 33.33 -30.16
CA ALA A 7 -45.77 32.24 -29.24
C ALA A 7 -44.48 31.48 -29.59
N ALA A 8 -44.24 31.21 -30.89
CA ALA A 8 -43.01 30.58 -31.35
C ALA A 8 -41.75 31.40 -30.99
N ARG A 9 -41.78 32.72 -31.21
CA ARG A 9 -40.65 33.60 -30.83
C ARG A 9 -40.45 33.72 -29.32
N ALA A 10 -41.51 33.59 -28.52
CA ALA A 10 -41.39 33.57 -27.06
C ALA A 10 -40.74 32.27 -26.58
N ALA A 11 -41.20 31.13 -27.10
CA ALA A 11 -40.62 29.82 -26.82
C ALA A 11 -39.13 29.75 -27.24
N GLU A 12 -38.78 30.32 -28.39
CA GLU A 12 -37.40 30.42 -28.86
C GLU A 12 -36.51 31.25 -27.92
N ARG A 13 -36.99 32.41 -27.45
CA ARG A 13 -36.26 33.24 -26.46
C ARG A 13 -36.10 32.55 -25.12
N ASP A 14 -37.12 31.85 -24.64
CA ASP A 14 -37.05 31.10 -23.38
C ASP A 14 -36.11 29.89 -23.50
N ALA A 15 -36.11 29.20 -24.64
CA ALA A 15 -35.13 28.16 -24.94
C ALA A 15 -33.69 28.72 -24.97
N GLN A 16 -33.46 29.87 -25.61
CA GLN A 16 -32.15 30.53 -25.61
C GLN A 16 -31.70 30.97 -24.21
N ARG A 17 -32.61 31.44 -23.36
CA ARG A 17 -32.31 31.81 -21.97
C ARG A 17 -31.91 30.60 -21.15
N ARG A 18 -32.68 29.51 -21.22
CA ARG A 18 -32.36 28.24 -20.55
C ARG A 18 -31.01 27.71 -21.00
N HIS A 19 -30.77 27.64 -22.30
CA HIS A 19 -29.48 27.18 -22.85
C HIS A 19 -28.30 28.04 -22.35
N LYS A 20 -28.43 29.37 -22.32
CA LYS A 20 -27.37 30.25 -21.76
C LYS A 20 -27.16 30.04 -20.26
N GLN A 21 -28.22 29.76 -19.52
CA GLN A 21 -28.15 29.47 -18.10
C GLN A 21 -27.46 28.13 -17.85
N GLU A 22 -27.86 27.07 -18.55
CA GLU A 22 -27.22 25.75 -18.51
C GLU A 22 -25.74 25.83 -18.86
N GLN A 23 -25.38 26.56 -19.93
CA GLN A 23 -23.98 26.78 -20.30
C GLN A 23 -23.19 27.50 -19.19
N LYS A 24 -23.82 28.47 -18.52
CA LYS A 24 -23.18 29.20 -17.41
C LYS A 24 -23.00 28.28 -16.21
N GLU A 25 -24.01 27.48 -15.86
CA GLU A 25 -23.95 26.52 -14.75
C GLU A 25 -22.89 25.45 -15.02
N GLN A 26 -22.82 24.91 -16.23
CA GLN A 26 -21.79 23.96 -16.64
C GLN A 26 -20.39 24.57 -16.54
N MET A 27 -20.19 25.78 -17.07
CA MET A 27 -18.90 26.48 -16.96
C MET A 27 -18.46 26.70 -15.51
N ILE A 28 -19.41 26.99 -14.61
CA ILE A 28 -19.16 27.15 -13.18
C ILE A 28 -18.73 25.82 -12.56
N ALA A 29 -19.46 24.74 -12.86
CA ALA A 29 -19.13 23.40 -12.38
C ALA A 29 -17.74 22.97 -12.86
N ASP A 30 -17.47 23.08 -14.16
CA ASP A 30 -16.19 22.72 -14.78
C ASP A 30 -15.02 23.52 -14.16
N SER A 31 -15.24 24.82 -13.91
CA SER A 31 -14.23 25.68 -13.26
C SER A 31 -13.98 25.27 -11.80
N GLY A 32 -15.01 24.84 -11.07
CA GLY A 32 -14.87 24.31 -9.71
C GLY A 32 -14.07 23.01 -9.70
N THR A 33 -14.46 22.04 -10.52
CA THR A 33 -13.75 20.76 -10.67
C THR A 33 -12.28 20.96 -11.05
N ALA A 34 -11.98 21.89 -11.95
CA ALA A 34 -10.60 22.16 -12.37
C ALA A 34 -9.71 22.76 -11.26
N VAL A 35 -10.31 23.47 -10.29
CA VAL A 35 -9.62 23.99 -9.09
C VAL A 35 -9.43 22.87 -8.09
N GLU A 36 -10.48 22.10 -7.78
CA GLU A 36 -10.43 20.97 -6.85
C GLU A 36 -9.38 19.93 -7.29
N GLN A 37 -9.34 19.57 -8.57
CA GLN A 37 -8.33 18.65 -9.12
C GLN A 37 -6.91 19.19 -8.96
N TRP A 38 -6.71 20.50 -9.11
CA TRP A 38 -5.40 21.12 -8.93
C TRP A 38 -5.00 21.15 -7.46
N GLU A 39 -5.92 21.50 -6.56
CA GLU A 39 -5.68 21.51 -5.11
C GLU A 39 -5.38 20.10 -4.60
N GLN A 40 -6.17 19.10 -5.00
CA GLN A 40 -5.94 17.69 -4.65
C GLN A 40 -4.59 17.21 -5.17
N TYR A 41 -4.22 17.55 -6.40
CA TYR A 41 -2.93 17.17 -6.96
C TYR A 41 -1.75 17.73 -6.15
N ILE A 42 -1.82 19.00 -5.75
CA ILE A 42 -0.80 19.61 -4.89
C ILE A 42 -0.77 18.94 -3.52
N ASP A 43 -1.94 18.70 -2.92
CA ASP A 43 -2.06 18.04 -1.61
C ASP A 43 -1.47 16.63 -1.64
N ASP A 44 -1.80 15.83 -2.66
CA ASP A 44 -1.26 14.48 -2.86
C ASP A 44 0.27 14.49 -2.93
N LEU A 45 0.88 15.48 -3.59
CA LEU A 45 2.34 15.60 -3.71
C LEU A 45 3.03 15.93 -2.39
N VAL A 46 2.45 16.83 -1.58
CA VAL A 46 3.08 17.26 -0.32
C VAL A 46 2.71 16.37 0.86
N SER A 47 1.69 15.51 0.73
CA SER A 47 1.20 14.61 1.78
C SER A 47 1.57 13.13 1.60
N ILE A 48 2.37 12.77 0.59
CA ILE A 48 2.82 11.38 0.33
C ILE A 48 3.31 10.65 1.60
N HIS A 49 4.03 11.35 2.48
CA HIS A 49 4.55 10.82 3.75
C HIS A 49 3.50 10.33 4.74
N THR A 50 2.22 10.69 4.56
CA THR A 50 1.13 10.31 5.48
C THR A 50 0.59 8.91 5.21
N ASP A 51 0.80 8.38 4.00
CA ASP A 51 0.32 7.07 3.58
C ASP A 51 1.47 6.07 3.62
N MET A 52 1.69 5.43 4.77
CA MET A 52 2.73 4.43 5.01
C MET A 52 2.23 2.99 4.85
N VAL A 53 3.15 2.07 4.56
CA VAL A 53 2.86 0.63 4.59
C VAL A 53 2.61 0.13 6.02
N ASP A 54 1.89 -0.98 6.17
CA ASP A 54 1.61 -1.54 7.48
C ASP A 54 2.90 -1.99 8.21
N MET A 55 2.93 -1.76 9.52
CA MET A 55 4.07 -2.13 10.35
C MET A 55 4.10 -3.64 10.59
N ILE A 56 5.25 -4.27 10.33
CA ILE A 56 5.48 -5.69 10.56
C ILE A 56 6.16 -5.88 11.93
N ASP A 57 5.55 -6.69 12.80
CA ASP A 57 6.15 -7.10 14.06
C ASP A 57 6.93 -8.41 13.90
N TRP A 58 8.18 -8.29 13.47
CA TRP A 58 9.10 -9.42 13.33
C TRP A 58 9.36 -10.17 14.64
N SER A 59 9.25 -9.48 15.79
CA SER A 59 9.41 -10.12 17.09
C SER A 59 8.23 -11.04 17.41
N ALA A 60 7.01 -10.61 17.07
CA ALA A 60 5.82 -11.46 17.17
C ALA A 60 5.92 -12.66 16.22
N MET A 61 6.34 -12.45 14.96
CA MET A 61 6.51 -13.53 13.98
C MET A 61 7.52 -14.59 14.46
N ARG A 62 8.70 -14.17 14.94
CA ARG A 62 9.71 -15.09 15.50
C ARG A 62 9.16 -15.96 16.63
N ASN A 63 8.28 -15.40 17.46
CA ASN A 63 7.76 -16.04 18.66
C ASN A 63 6.42 -16.77 18.44
N LEU A 64 5.91 -16.82 17.20
CA LEU A 64 4.66 -17.49 16.87
C LEU A 64 4.80 -19.00 17.15
N PRO A 65 3.88 -19.64 17.89
CA PRO A 65 3.98 -21.07 18.17
C PRO A 65 3.78 -21.87 16.87
N ALA A 66 4.47 -23.02 16.78
CA ALA A 66 4.33 -23.93 15.66
C ALA A 66 2.87 -24.42 15.52
N PRO A 67 2.37 -24.62 14.29
CA PRO A 67 1.08 -25.26 14.05
C PRO A 67 0.98 -26.60 14.78
N ILE A 68 -0.23 -26.94 15.24
CA ILE A 68 -0.46 -28.19 15.97
C ILE A 68 -0.67 -29.31 14.95
N GLN A 69 0.13 -30.37 15.07
CA GLN A 69 -0.02 -31.55 14.23
C GLN A 69 -1.40 -32.20 14.45
N PRO A 70 -2.19 -32.43 13.40
CA PRO A 70 -3.49 -33.07 13.54
C PRO A 70 -3.31 -34.54 13.93
N VAL A 71 -4.23 -35.03 14.76
CA VAL A 71 -4.29 -36.42 15.17
C VAL A 71 -5.44 -37.10 14.43
N LYS A 72 -5.18 -38.31 13.91
CA LYS A 72 -6.23 -39.11 13.26
C LYS A 72 -7.31 -39.48 14.27
N ARG A 73 -8.56 -39.21 13.92
CA ARG A 73 -9.75 -39.55 14.71
C ARG A 73 -10.63 -40.52 13.93
N ASN A 74 -11.30 -41.42 14.64
CA ASN A 74 -12.17 -42.44 14.06
C ASN A 74 -13.65 -42.17 14.44
N ASP A 75 -14.02 -40.89 14.57
CA ASP A 75 -15.34 -40.50 15.12
C ASP A 75 -16.50 -40.99 14.23
N ASN A 76 -16.32 -41.04 12.91
CA ASN A 76 -17.36 -41.54 12.01
C ASN A 76 -17.44 -43.06 12.07
N GLN A 77 -16.29 -43.76 12.09
CA GLN A 77 -16.23 -45.21 12.26
C GLN A 77 -16.92 -45.65 13.56
N VAL A 78 -16.60 -45.03 14.69
CA VAL A 78 -17.21 -45.36 15.99
C VAL A 78 -18.74 -45.21 15.95
N ARG A 79 -19.26 -44.11 15.38
CA ARG A 79 -20.72 -43.92 15.22
C ARG A 79 -21.36 -44.96 14.29
N ALA A 80 -20.64 -45.43 13.28
CA ALA A 80 -21.14 -46.47 12.38
C ALA A 80 -21.14 -47.84 13.06
N GLU A 81 -20.11 -48.15 13.87
CA GLU A 81 -20.01 -49.37 14.68
C GLU A 81 -21.11 -49.43 15.76
N GLU A 82 -21.43 -48.31 16.40
CA GLU A 82 -22.57 -48.19 17.32
C GLU A 82 -23.91 -48.50 16.63
N LYS A 83 -24.11 -48.02 15.39
CA LYS A 83 -25.32 -48.34 14.59
C LYS A 83 -25.39 -49.81 14.19
N LEU A 84 -24.25 -50.39 13.80
CA LEU A 84 -24.15 -51.80 13.43
C LEU A 84 -24.40 -52.72 14.63
N SER A 85 -23.80 -52.42 15.79
CA SER A 85 -23.97 -53.20 17.03
C SER A 85 -25.36 -53.04 17.66
N GLY A 86 -25.99 -51.87 17.50
CA GLY A 86 -27.36 -51.62 17.94
C GLY A 86 -28.46 -52.23 17.04
N PHE A 87 -28.10 -52.82 15.90
CA PHE A 87 -29.06 -53.36 14.94
C PHE A 87 -29.77 -54.63 15.47
N LYS A 88 -31.12 -54.61 15.48
CA LYS A 88 -31.96 -55.77 15.82
C LYS A 88 -32.85 -56.16 14.64
N PRO A 89 -32.82 -57.43 14.18
CA PRO A 89 -33.70 -57.91 13.12
C PRO A 89 -35.18 -57.72 13.46
N SER A 90 -35.99 -57.25 12.52
CA SER A 90 -37.44 -57.05 12.69
C SER A 90 -38.20 -57.54 11.46
N ILE A 91 -39.43 -58.03 11.66
CA ILE A 91 -40.29 -58.62 10.60
C ILE A 91 -40.62 -57.58 9.52
N PHE A 92 -40.64 -56.30 9.87
CA PHE A 92 -40.86 -55.19 8.92
C PHE A 92 -39.69 -54.98 7.94
N HIS A 93 -38.50 -55.57 8.17
CA HIS A 93 -37.34 -55.48 7.28
C HIS A 93 -37.47 -56.32 5.99
N ILE A 94 -38.46 -57.22 5.93
CA ILE A 94 -38.74 -58.05 4.75
C ILE A 94 -39.10 -57.16 3.55
N PHE A 95 -39.82 -56.06 3.77
CA PHE A 95 -40.19 -55.08 2.73
C PHE A 95 -39.01 -54.23 2.22
N ARG A 96 -37.84 -54.31 2.86
CA ARG A 96 -36.59 -53.61 2.49
C ARG A 96 -35.48 -54.53 1.98
N GLY A 97 -35.80 -55.78 1.63
CA GLY A 97 -34.82 -56.76 1.14
C GLY A 97 -34.20 -57.65 2.22
N GLY A 98 -34.74 -57.62 3.45
CA GLY A 98 -34.40 -58.53 4.54
C GLY A 98 -33.24 -58.10 5.43
N SER A 99 -33.21 -58.62 6.66
CA SER A 99 -32.21 -58.27 7.69
C SER A 99 -30.76 -58.55 7.28
N ARG A 100 -30.52 -59.52 6.38
CA ARG A 100 -29.18 -59.83 5.85
C ARG A 100 -28.64 -58.70 4.97
N LYS A 101 -29.49 -58.12 4.11
CA LYS A 101 -29.11 -57.00 3.24
C LYS A 101 -28.80 -55.75 4.06
N ILE A 102 -29.65 -55.42 5.02
CA ILE A 102 -29.45 -54.26 5.91
C ILE A 102 -28.19 -54.40 6.77
N HIS A 103 -27.89 -55.62 7.26
CA HIS A 103 -26.66 -55.85 8.01
C HIS A 103 -25.40 -55.67 7.13
N SER A 104 -25.44 -56.11 5.86
CA SER A 104 -24.37 -55.85 4.89
C SER A 104 -24.21 -54.35 4.63
N GLU A 105 -25.31 -53.62 4.41
CA GLU A 105 -25.28 -52.16 4.19
C GLU A 105 -24.69 -51.42 5.40
N LEU A 106 -24.96 -51.88 6.63
CA LEU A 106 -24.36 -51.31 7.85
C LEU A 106 -22.86 -51.63 7.97
N GLN A 107 -22.40 -52.79 7.51
CA GLN A 107 -20.96 -53.12 7.44
C GLN A 107 -20.23 -52.27 6.38
N ASP A 108 -20.86 -52.07 5.22
CA ASP A 108 -20.36 -51.17 4.18
C ASP A 108 -20.28 -49.74 4.71
N ALA A 109 -21.28 -49.29 5.48
CA ALA A 109 -21.29 -47.96 6.10
C ALA A 109 -20.18 -47.77 7.15
N VAL A 110 -19.76 -48.80 7.89
CA VAL A 110 -18.57 -48.73 8.78
C VAL A 110 -17.30 -48.53 7.97
N THR A 111 -17.17 -49.26 6.85
CA THR A 111 -16.02 -49.14 5.95
C THR A 111 -15.97 -47.76 5.31
N GLU A 112 -17.09 -47.25 4.80
CA GLU A 112 -17.21 -45.90 4.25
C GLU A 112 -16.90 -44.83 5.31
N ALA A 113 -17.37 -45.02 6.55
CA ALA A 113 -17.10 -44.10 7.65
C ALA A 113 -15.60 -44.06 8.02
N SER A 114 -14.91 -45.21 8.03
CA SER A 114 -13.45 -45.26 8.20
C SER A 114 -12.72 -44.55 7.05
N GLN A 115 -13.15 -44.76 5.81
CA GLN A 115 -12.56 -44.06 4.65
C GLN A 115 -12.78 -42.55 4.73
N LYS A 116 -13.92 -42.10 5.26
CA LYS A 116 -14.20 -40.68 5.47
C LYS A 116 -13.32 -40.09 6.56
N ASP A 117 -13.11 -40.80 7.67
CA ASP A 117 -12.16 -40.40 8.73
C ASP A 117 -10.74 -40.28 8.16
N ASP A 118 -10.33 -41.21 7.30
CA ASP A 118 -9.06 -41.16 6.57
C ASP A 118 -8.96 -39.93 5.65
N GLN A 119 -9.99 -39.64 4.84
CA GLN A 119 -10.00 -38.47 3.95
C GLN A 119 -9.94 -37.15 4.73
N ILE A 120 -10.66 -37.06 5.85
CA ILE A 120 -10.59 -35.89 6.75
C ILE A 120 -9.17 -35.73 7.29
N PHE A 121 -8.57 -36.82 7.79
CA PHE A 121 -7.20 -36.77 8.31
C PHE A 121 -6.19 -36.39 7.22
N GLN A 122 -6.31 -36.93 6.00
CA GLN A 122 -5.46 -36.58 4.86
C GLN A 122 -5.57 -35.09 4.50
N THR A 123 -6.78 -34.52 4.57
CA THR A 123 -6.99 -33.08 4.33
C THR A 123 -6.31 -32.24 5.41
N LEU A 124 -6.48 -32.63 6.69
CA LEU A 124 -5.88 -31.93 7.82
C LEU A 124 -4.35 -32.01 7.81
N ILE A 125 -3.78 -33.19 7.55
CA ILE A 125 -2.33 -33.38 7.55
C ILE A 125 -1.66 -32.64 6.39
N ASN A 126 -2.29 -32.59 5.20
CA ASN A 126 -1.80 -31.81 4.07
C ASN A 126 -1.82 -30.31 4.38
N LYS A 127 -2.92 -29.81 4.97
CA LYS A 127 -2.98 -28.41 5.43
C LYS A 127 -1.90 -28.13 6.47
N TYR A 128 -1.73 -28.99 7.46
CA TYR A 128 -0.68 -28.86 8.47
C TYR A 128 0.72 -28.79 7.85
N HIS A 129 1.02 -29.62 6.85
CA HIS A 129 2.32 -29.58 6.18
C HIS A 129 2.58 -28.26 5.45
N ALA A 130 1.56 -27.69 4.81
CA ALA A 130 1.65 -26.37 4.18
C ALA A 130 1.85 -25.27 5.24
N ASP A 131 0.97 -25.21 6.24
CA ASP A 131 1.03 -24.21 7.31
C ASP A 131 2.34 -24.30 8.10
N TYR A 132 2.88 -25.51 8.32
CA TYR A 132 4.16 -25.71 9.01
C TYR A 132 5.35 -25.25 8.17
N ALA A 133 5.35 -25.49 6.85
CA ALA A 133 6.42 -25.03 5.96
C ALA A 133 6.47 -23.49 5.93
N GLU A 134 5.32 -22.83 5.75
CA GLU A 134 5.19 -21.36 5.81
C GLU A 134 5.68 -20.82 7.16
N TRP A 135 5.24 -21.42 8.27
CA TRP A 135 5.70 -21.04 9.60
C TRP A 135 7.22 -21.17 9.78
N VAL A 136 7.84 -22.22 9.24
CA VAL A 136 9.31 -22.38 9.29
C VAL A 136 9.97 -21.25 8.53
N ASP A 137 9.54 -20.97 7.29
CA ASP A 137 10.14 -19.95 6.43
C ASP A 137 10.02 -18.56 7.07
N ASP A 138 8.83 -18.18 7.54
CA ASP A 138 8.54 -16.91 8.19
C ASP A 138 9.35 -16.71 9.48
N THR A 139 9.38 -17.72 10.34
CA THR A 139 10.12 -17.64 11.61
C THR A 139 11.62 -17.58 11.39
N GLU A 140 12.14 -18.24 10.34
CA GLU A 140 13.55 -18.19 9.99
C GLU A 140 13.93 -16.83 9.40
N LEU A 141 13.12 -16.27 8.49
CA LEU A 141 13.29 -14.92 7.96
C LEU A 141 13.28 -13.87 9.09
N ALA A 142 12.29 -13.95 9.99
CA ALA A 142 12.19 -13.05 11.14
C ALA A 142 13.45 -13.11 12.03
N LYS A 143 14.01 -14.31 12.27
CA LYS A 143 15.27 -14.46 13.02
C LYS A 143 16.44 -13.78 12.31
N LYS A 144 16.61 -14.03 11.02
CA LYS A 144 17.70 -13.45 10.21
C LYS A 144 17.61 -11.92 10.18
N LEU A 145 16.40 -11.36 10.01
CA LEU A 145 16.15 -9.91 10.04
C LEU A 145 16.49 -9.29 11.40
N LEU A 146 16.03 -9.91 12.49
CA LEU A 146 16.30 -9.40 13.85
C LEU A 146 17.78 -9.50 14.23
N ASN A 147 18.53 -10.40 13.58
CA ASN A 147 19.99 -10.49 13.71
C ASN A 147 20.75 -9.52 12.79
N GLY A 148 20.05 -8.78 11.92
CA GLY A 148 20.68 -7.81 11.01
C GLY A 148 21.29 -8.41 9.75
N GLU A 149 20.90 -9.62 9.35
CA GLU A 149 21.48 -10.29 8.19
C GLU A 149 21.13 -9.56 6.88
N VAL A 150 22.16 -9.13 6.15
CA VAL A 150 22.05 -8.34 4.91
C VAL A 150 21.18 -9.03 3.84
N THR A 151 21.29 -10.35 3.71
CA THR A 151 20.53 -11.14 2.75
C THR A 151 19.03 -11.12 3.05
N ALA A 152 18.64 -11.19 4.32
CA ALA A 152 17.25 -11.12 4.75
C ALA A 152 16.67 -9.71 4.56
N ILE A 153 17.44 -8.67 4.90
CA ILE A 153 17.05 -7.27 4.66
C ILE A 153 16.79 -7.04 3.16
N ARG A 154 17.70 -7.52 2.31
CA ARG A 154 17.56 -7.44 0.85
C ARG A 154 16.31 -8.14 0.34
N GLN A 155 16.06 -9.36 0.81
CA GLN A 155 14.87 -10.12 0.42
C GLN A 155 13.58 -9.33 0.69
N VAL A 156 13.44 -8.77 1.90
CA VAL A 156 12.24 -7.98 2.26
C VAL A 156 12.08 -6.73 1.40
N ILE A 157 13.18 -6.02 1.11
CA ILE A 157 13.15 -4.84 0.24
C ILE A 157 12.72 -5.20 -1.19
N GLU A 158 13.27 -6.29 -1.74
CA GLU A 158 12.96 -6.74 -3.12
C GLU A 158 11.49 -7.18 -3.24
N GLU A 159 10.97 -7.92 -2.27
CA GLU A 159 9.55 -8.28 -2.20
C GLU A 159 8.67 -7.02 -2.15
N MET A 160 9.01 -6.04 -1.31
CA MET A 160 8.26 -4.78 -1.20
C MET A 160 8.30 -3.93 -2.46
N GLN A 161 9.43 -3.86 -3.15
CA GLN A 161 9.54 -3.17 -4.44
C GLN A 161 8.64 -3.80 -5.49
N SER A 162 8.53 -5.13 -5.52
CA SER A 162 7.66 -5.83 -6.46
C SER A 162 6.17 -5.53 -6.26
N LEU A 163 5.79 -5.16 -5.03
CA LEU A 163 4.41 -4.87 -4.63
C LEU A 163 4.06 -3.37 -4.70
N THR A 164 5.05 -2.48 -4.78
CA THR A 164 4.84 -1.03 -4.63
C THR A 164 5.07 -0.29 -5.95
N SER A 165 3.99 0.11 -6.64
CA SER A 165 4.05 1.09 -7.73
C SER A 165 3.32 2.38 -7.34
N LYS A 166 4.05 3.36 -6.77
CA LYS A 166 3.49 4.69 -6.50
C LYS A 166 4.11 5.70 -7.47
N ALA A 167 3.33 6.12 -8.47
CA ALA A 167 3.76 7.06 -9.51
C ALA A 167 4.29 8.40 -8.97
N LEU A 168 3.90 8.79 -7.74
CA LEU A 168 4.25 10.07 -7.12
C LEU A 168 5.67 10.11 -6.52
N ILE A 169 6.25 8.97 -6.13
CA ILE A 169 7.60 8.95 -5.53
C ILE A 169 8.67 9.28 -6.57
N GLY A 170 8.51 8.78 -7.81
CA GLY A 170 9.53 8.90 -8.83
C GLY A 170 9.58 7.71 -9.78
N SER A 171 10.74 7.50 -10.41
CA SER A 171 10.98 6.39 -11.36
C SER A 171 11.46 5.09 -10.70
N GLY A 172 11.95 5.16 -9.46
CA GLY A 172 12.48 4.00 -8.74
C GLY A 172 13.16 4.40 -7.43
N ILE A 173 13.62 3.40 -6.69
CA ILE A 173 14.42 3.58 -5.47
C ILE A 173 15.60 2.63 -5.56
N ASP A 174 16.82 3.17 -5.56
CA ASP A 174 18.03 2.36 -5.47
C ASP A 174 18.39 2.11 -3.99
N PHE A 175 18.97 0.96 -3.70
CA PHE A 175 19.30 0.56 -2.33
C PHE A 175 20.74 0.11 -2.20
N SER A 176 21.44 0.72 -1.24
CA SER A 176 22.72 0.22 -0.71
C SER A 176 22.48 -0.36 0.68
N ILE A 177 22.78 -1.66 0.85
CA ILE A 177 22.48 -2.41 2.08
C ILE A 177 23.81 -2.89 2.66
N GLY A 178 24.09 -2.48 3.90
CA GLY A 178 25.23 -2.92 4.70
C GLY A 178 24.78 -3.59 5.99
N GLU A 179 25.73 -3.88 6.88
CA GLU A 179 25.41 -4.42 8.21
C GLU A 179 24.60 -3.40 9.02
N ASN A 180 23.35 -3.73 9.35
CA ASN A 180 22.40 -2.89 10.10
C ASN A 180 22.15 -1.48 9.53
N VAL A 181 22.51 -1.22 8.27
CA VAL A 181 22.32 0.07 7.62
C VAL A 181 21.69 -0.13 6.26
N VAL A 182 20.63 0.64 6.00
CA VAL A 182 20.01 0.76 4.68
C VAL A 182 20.12 2.22 4.23
N HIS A 183 20.67 2.40 3.04
CA HIS A 183 20.67 3.67 2.33
C HIS A 183 19.78 3.55 1.11
N ALA A 184 18.65 4.25 1.15
CA ALA A 184 17.68 4.34 0.07
C ALA A 184 17.90 5.60 -0.75
N GLN A 185 17.82 5.48 -2.07
CA GLN A 185 18.05 6.56 -3.01
C GLN A 185 16.86 6.68 -3.96
N PRO A 186 15.73 7.27 -3.51
CA PRO A 186 14.58 7.48 -4.39
C PRO A 186 14.93 8.45 -5.51
N GLN A 187 14.62 8.03 -6.74
CA GLN A 187 14.78 8.80 -7.96
C GLN A 187 13.54 9.69 -8.17
N VAL A 188 13.49 10.81 -7.46
CA VAL A 188 12.34 11.72 -7.45
C VAL A 188 12.16 12.42 -8.79
N HIS A 189 10.93 12.84 -9.05
CA HIS A 189 10.64 13.67 -10.21
C HIS A 189 11.38 15.02 -10.12
N SER A 190 11.77 15.56 -11.26
CA SER A 190 12.30 16.92 -11.36
C SER A 190 11.22 17.95 -11.02
N ASP A 191 11.60 19.22 -10.97
CA ASP A 191 10.71 20.34 -10.66
C ASP A 191 9.48 20.46 -11.60
N GLU A 192 9.55 19.86 -12.79
CA GLU A 192 8.45 19.69 -13.74
C GLU A 192 7.19 19.02 -13.14
N ILE A 193 7.29 18.29 -12.02
CA ILE A 193 6.13 17.73 -11.31
C ILE A 193 5.24 18.81 -10.67
N ILE A 194 5.80 19.96 -10.30
CA ILE A 194 5.02 21.05 -9.74
C ILE A 194 4.43 21.89 -10.89
N PRO A 195 3.11 22.11 -10.95
CA PRO A 195 2.51 22.95 -11.97
C PRO A 195 3.06 24.39 -11.88
N SER A 196 3.45 24.98 -13.00
CA SER A 196 3.97 26.36 -13.04
C SER A 196 2.88 27.44 -12.88
N PHE A 197 1.65 27.04 -12.57
CA PHE A 197 0.47 27.89 -12.50
C PHE A 197 -0.38 27.55 -11.27
N ARG A 198 -1.21 28.51 -10.84
CA ARG A 198 -2.26 28.33 -9.84
C ARG A 198 -3.62 28.51 -10.48
N ARG A 199 -4.60 27.73 -10.01
CA ARG A 199 -6.00 27.84 -10.43
C ARG A 199 -6.84 28.44 -9.32
N LYS A 200 -7.81 29.26 -9.71
CA LYS A 200 -8.82 29.81 -8.80
C LYS A 200 -10.13 30.04 -9.55
N GLN A 201 -11.25 29.79 -8.89
CA GLN A 201 -12.55 30.21 -9.42
C GLN A 201 -12.82 31.67 -9.03
N LEU A 202 -13.10 32.52 -10.03
CA LEU A 202 -13.47 33.91 -9.79
C LEU A 202 -14.89 34.00 -9.23
N SER A 203 -15.25 35.14 -8.62
CA SER A 203 -16.63 35.40 -8.19
C SER A 203 -17.64 35.36 -9.35
N SER A 204 -17.19 35.55 -10.59
CA SER A 204 -18.01 35.37 -11.79
C SER A 204 -18.25 33.89 -12.16
N GLY A 205 -17.63 32.95 -11.43
CA GLY A 205 -17.69 31.52 -11.70
C GLY A 205 -16.73 31.00 -12.78
N ARG A 206 -15.94 31.89 -13.39
CA ARG A 206 -14.97 31.56 -14.44
C ARG A 206 -13.67 31.08 -13.80
N LEU A 207 -13.00 30.13 -14.46
CA LEU A 207 -11.64 29.72 -14.11
C LEU A 207 -10.64 30.84 -14.39
N SER A 208 -9.77 31.09 -13.42
CA SER A 208 -8.60 31.96 -13.52
C SER A 208 -7.35 31.13 -13.33
N GLU A 209 -6.47 31.14 -14.33
CA GLU A 209 -5.16 30.52 -14.26
C GLU A 209 -4.09 31.61 -14.30
N THR A 210 -3.17 31.59 -13.34
CA THR A 210 -2.13 32.61 -13.23
C THR A 210 -0.79 31.96 -12.92
N LYS A 211 0.31 32.57 -13.37
CA LYS A 211 1.65 32.06 -13.13
C LYS A 211 1.94 31.92 -11.63
N MET A 212 2.53 30.80 -11.24
CA MET A 212 2.94 30.54 -9.86
C MET A 212 4.13 31.45 -9.48
N PRO A 213 4.09 32.11 -8.31
CA PRO A 213 5.24 32.83 -7.79
C PRO A 213 6.40 31.86 -7.53
N VAL A 214 7.62 32.26 -7.87
CA VAL A 214 8.82 31.38 -7.76
C VAL A 214 9.04 30.89 -6.33
N GLY A 215 8.76 31.72 -5.32
CA GLY A 215 8.87 31.32 -3.91
C GLY A 215 7.95 30.14 -3.57
N GLN A 216 6.67 30.27 -3.88
CA GLN A 216 5.66 29.23 -3.66
C GLN A 216 5.98 27.95 -4.44
N PHE A 217 6.45 28.07 -5.69
CA PHE A 217 6.86 26.92 -6.49
C PHE A 217 8.00 26.13 -5.81
N ASN A 218 9.01 26.84 -5.31
CA ASN A 218 10.15 26.20 -4.66
C ASN A 218 9.76 25.54 -3.34
N GLU A 219 8.87 26.17 -2.57
CA GLU A 219 8.33 25.64 -1.31
C GLU A 219 7.60 24.32 -1.57
N LEU A 220 6.67 24.29 -2.54
CA LEU A 220 5.97 23.06 -2.92
C LEU A 220 6.93 21.95 -3.40
N TYR A 221 7.96 22.29 -4.16
CA TYR A 221 8.95 21.30 -4.59
C TYR A 221 9.78 20.79 -3.41
N GLN A 222 10.16 21.66 -2.48
CA GLN A 222 10.88 21.28 -1.27
C GLN A 222 10.03 20.36 -0.39
N ASP A 223 8.76 20.68 -0.19
CA ASP A 223 7.82 19.87 0.59
C ASP A 223 7.56 18.52 -0.07
N TYR A 224 7.43 18.49 -1.40
CA TYR A 224 7.36 17.24 -2.16
C TYR A 224 8.59 16.35 -1.91
N VAL A 225 9.81 16.87 -2.10
CA VAL A 225 11.03 16.09 -1.93
C VAL A 225 11.21 15.62 -0.47
N ALA A 226 10.86 16.47 0.50
CA ALA A 226 10.89 16.12 1.92
C ALA A 226 9.85 15.04 2.27
N SER A 227 8.64 15.16 1.71
CA SER A 227 7.57 14.18 1.84
C SER A 227 7.98 12.82 1.28
N VAL A 228 8.65 12.78 0.11
CA VAL A 228 9.21 11.53 -0.42
C VAL A 228 10.27 10.94 0.51
N ALA A 229 11.18 11.76 1.06
CA ALA A 229 12.21 11.28 1.97
C ALA A 229 11.61 10.64 3.24
N LEU A 230 10.62 11.31 3.84
CA LEU A 230 9.87 10.81 5.00
C LEU A 230 9.09 9.53 4.68
N LYS A 231 8.41 9.48 3.52
CA LYS A 231 7.70 8.30 3.05
C LYS A 231 8.65 7.10 2.93
N THR A 232 9.79 7.28 2.26
CA THR A 232 10.77 6.20 2.06
C THR A 232 11.32 5.70 3.39
N ALA A 233 11.74 6.60 4.29
CA ALA A 233 12.21 6.20 5.61
C ALA A 233 11.13 5.51 6.44
N GLY A 234 9.92 6.07 6.43
CA GLY A 234 8.77 5.54 7.14
C GLY A 234 8.43 4.12 6.70
N ASP A 235 8.31 3.88 5.40
CA ASP A 235 8.05 2.55 4.87
C ASP A 235 9.08 1.56 5.31
N LEU A 236 10.37 1.89 5.14
CA LEU A 236 11.46 1.03 5.54
C LEU A 236 11.47 0.75 7.05
N PHE A 237 11.12 1.72 7.91
CA PHE A 237 10.92 1.45 9.34
C PHE A 237 9.71 0.55 9.63
N HIS A 238 8.68 0.55 8.79
CA HIS A 238 7.52 -0.32 8.99
C HIS A 238 7.85 -1.77 8.61
N ILE A 239 8.69 -1.98 7.58
CA ILE A 239 9.04 -3.31 7.08
C ILE A 239 10.34 -3.89 7.63
N LEU A 240 11.26 -3.08 8.16
CA LEU A 240 12.57 -3.55 8.65
C LEU A 240 12.80 -3.19 10.13
N PRO A 241 13.37 -4.09 10.94
CA PRO A 241 13.66 -3.85 12.35
C PRO A 241 14.94 -3.01 12.57
N LEU A 242 15.21 -2.04 11.70
CA LEU A 242 16.39 -1.16 11.77
C LEU A 242 16.14 0.06 12.64
N GLN A 243 17.20 0.57 13.27
CA GLN A 243 17.16 1.78 14.10
C GLN A 243 17.48 3.04 13.30
N GLU A 244 18.25 2.91 12.21
CA GLU A 244 18.73 4.02 11.42
C GLU A 244 18.59 3.73 9.93
N ILE A 245 18.20 4.75 9.16
CA ILE A 245 18.02 4.68 7.72
C ILE A 245 18.55 5.97 7.11
N TYR A 246 19.28 5.85 6.02
CA TYR A 246 19.71 6.99 5.21
C TYR A 246 18.81 7.08 3.98
N VAL A 247 18.34 8.28 3.67
CA VAL A 247 17.57 8.53 2.45
C VAL A 247 18.19 9.68 1.68
N THR A 248 18.56 9.45 0.42
CA THR A 248 19.07 10.49 -0.48
C THR A 248 18.17 10.62 -1.70
N CYS A 249 17.38 11.68 -1.79
CA CYS A 249 16.55 11.93 -2.97
C CYS A 249 17.43 12.39 -4.14
N MET A 250 17.37 11.66 -5.25
CA MET A 250 18.10 11.92 -6.48
C MET A 250 17.14 12.50 -7.51
N ALA A 251 17.49 13.62 -8.15
CA ALA A 251 16.73 14.12 -9.29
C ALA A 251 17.58 14.21 -10.55
N ASN A 252 16.93 14.01 -11.68
CA ASN A 252 17.54 14.17 -12.98
C ASN A 252 17.56 15.66 -13.36
N THR A 253 18.68 16.31 -13.07
CA THR A 253 18.84 17.77 -13.23
C THR A 253 19.88 18.08 -14.29
N LEU A 254 19.78 19.27 -14.88
CA LEU A 254 20.76 19.72 -15.87
C LEU A 254 22.09 20.00 -15.18
N ASN A 255 23.10 19.22 -15.52
CA ASN A 255 24.48 19.48 -15.16
C ASN A 255 24.99 20.67 -15.99
N SER A 256 25.28 21.79 -15.33
CA SER A 256 25.70 23.03 -16.00
C SER A 256 27.12 22.97 -16.57
N GLU A 257 27.95 22.03 -16.14
CA GLU A 257 29.31 21.84 -16.64
C GLU A 257 29.33 21.03 -17.94
N THR A 258 28.48 20.01 -18.03
CA THR A 258 28.41 19.09 -19.18
C THR A 258 27.29 19.42 -20.15
N GLY A 259 26.26 20.15 -19.71
CA GLY A 259 25.04 20.42 -20.46
C GLY A 259 24.11 19.21 -20.60
N HIS A 260 24.41 18.10 -19.91
CA HIS A 260 23.59 16.88 -19.92
C HIS A 260 22.73 16.76 -18.66
N LYS A 261 21.61 16.04 -18.75
CA LYS A 261 20.79 15.72 -17.58
C LYS A 261 21.39 14.51 -16.87
N ASP A 262 21.78 14.68 -15.60
CA ASP A 262 22.39 13.64 -14.76
C ASP A 262 21.64 13.53 -13.42
N TRP A 263 21.62 12.31 -12.86
CA TRP A 263 21.08 12.06 -11.52
C TRP A 263 21.98 12.66 -10.47
N SER A 264 21.47 13.65 -9.74
CA SER A 264 22.20 14.37 -8.71
C SER A 264 21.43 14.36 -7.38
N PRO A 265 22.12 14.25 -6.23
CA PRO A 265 21.48 14.30 -4.93
C PRO A 265 20.94 15.70 -4.66
N ILE A 266 19.66 15.79 -4.27
CA ILE A 266 19.02 17.03 -3.82
C ILE A 266 19.20 17.19 -2.31
N ILE A 267 18.80 16.15 -1.58
CA ILE A 267 18.81 16.10 -0.12
C ILE A 267 19.22 14.70 0.33
N SER A 268 19.97 14.63 1.41
CA SER A 268 20.31 13.41 2.12
C SER A 268 19.96 13.57 3.59
N VAL A 269 19.21 12.62 4.15
CA VAL A 269 18.72 12.66 5.53
C VAL A 269 19.06 11.36 6.23
N HIS A 270 19.58 11.46 7.46
CA HIS A 270 19.77 10.36 8.39
C HIS A 270 18.60 10.30 9.36
N PHE A 271 17.73 9.33 9.16
CA PHE A 271 16.56 9.11 10.01
C PHE A 271 16.87 8.14 11.14
N VAL A 272 16.46 8.51 12.36
CA VAL A 272 16.51 7.66 13.54
C VAL A 272 15.09 7.22 13.89
N ARG A 273 14.87 5.91 14.04
CA ARG A 273 13.55 5.29 14.24
C ARG A 273 12.79 5.92 15.41
N GLU A 274 13.43 6.07 16.55
CA GLU A 274 12.78 6.61 17.76
C GLU A 274 12.25 8.03 17.52
N THR A 275 13.04 8.89 16.87
CA THR A 275 12.64 10.25 16.53
C THR A 275 11.51 10.25 15.51
N PHE A 276 11.62 9.41 14.46
CA PHE A 276 10.62 9.30 13.41
C PHE A 276 9.25 8.86 13.94
N LEU A 277 9.21 7.80 14.76
CA LEU A 277 7.95 7.26 15.29
C LEU A 277 7.24 8.20 16.29
N LYS A 278 7.91 9.25 16.78
CA LYS A 278 7.29 10.30 17.62
C LYS A 278 6.62 11.40 16.80
N LEU A 279 6.87 11.48 15.49
CA LEU A 279 6.26 12.48 14.63
C LEU A 279 4.77 12.21 14.44
N ASN A 280 3.96 13.26 14.42
CA ASN A 280 2.58 13.18 13.97
C ASN A 280 2.53 13.54 12.48
N LEU A 281 2.73 12.55 11.61
CA LEU A 281 2.86 12.75 10.17
C LEU A 281 1.67 13.50 9.55
N SER A 282 0.45 13.31 10.05
CA SER A 282 -0.74 14.03 9.55
C SER A 282 -0.78 15.53 9.88
N LYS A 283 0.14 16.04 10.70
CA LYS A 283 0.12 17.42 11.22
C LYS A 283 1.45 18.16 11.08
N ILE A 284 2.45 17.54 10.48
CA ILE A 284 3.74 18.17 10.24
C ILE A 284 3.75 18.87 8.89
N ASP A 285 4.56 19.92 8.80
CA ASP A 285 5.10 20.34 7.53
C ASP A 285 6.30 19.43 7.19
N PRO A 286 6.33 18.78 6.01
CA PRO A 286 7.35 17.78 5.71
C PRO A 286 8.76 18.38 5.69
N SER A 287 8.95 19.58 5.11
CA SER A 287 10.29 20.16 4.98
C SER A 287 10.82 20.71 6.30
N ASP A 288 9.97 21.31 7.14
CA ASP A 288 10.36 21.73 8.49
C ASP A 288 10.61 20.55 9.43
N SER A 289 9.88 19.43 9.27
CA SER A 289 10.07 18.24 10.10
C SER A 289 11.46 17.62 9.94
N LEU A 290 12.11 17.82 8.79
CA LEU A 290 13.47 17.31 8.55
C LEU A 290 14.51 17.90 9.50
N ARG A 291 14.22 19.04 10.13
CA ARG A 291 15.09 19.65 11.17
C ARG A 291 15.27 18.77 12.40
N ASN A 292 14.41 17.78 12.61
CA ASN A 292 14.56 16.79 13.69
C ASN A 292 15.65 15.75 13.40
N PHE A 293 16.24 15.77 12.19
CA PHE A 293 17.17 14.75 11.71
C PHE A 293 18.46 15.38 11.15
N GLY A 294 19.53 14.57 11.09
CA GLY A 294 20.77 14.97 10.42
C GLY A 294 20.53 15.10 8.92
N THR A 295 20.63 16.31 8.37
CA THR A 295 20.30 16.60 6.96
C THR A 295 21.46 17.29 6.25
N ILE A 296 21.76 16.84 5.02
CA ILE A 296 22.68 17.48 4.07
C ILE A 296 21.88 17.85 2.82
N CYS A 297 21.90 19.12 2.42
CA CYS A 297 21.17 19.60 1.24
C CYS A 297 22.14 20.26 0.24
N ASN A 298 22.03 19.90 -1.04
CA ASN A 298 22.92 20.39 -2.11
C ASN A 298 22.31 21.55 -2.91
N SER A 299 21.13 22.07 -2.53
CA SER A 299 20.52 23.17 -3.27
C SER A 299 21.34 24.45 -3.09
N GLN A 300 21.94 24.93 -4.20
CA GLN A 300 22.61 26.24 -4.31
C GLN A 300 21.69 27.43 -3.94
N ARG A 301 20.43 27.20 -3.54
CA ARG A 301 19.49 28.20 -3.04
C ARG A 301 19.46 28.42 -1.53
N GLN A 302 20.38 27.85 -0.73
CA GLN A 302 20.82 28.48 0.53
C GLN A 302 22.07 27.78 1.09
N LYS A 303 23.22 28.44 0.89
CA LYS A 303 24.54 28.22 1.49
C LYS A 303 24.51 27.46 2.85
N ALA A 304 25.01 26.22 2.86
CA ALA A 304 26.08 25.75 3.77
C ALA A 304 26.31 24.23 3.57
N PHE A 305 27.47 23.90 3.03
CA PHE A 305 28.00 22.54 2.92
C PHE A 305 28.77 22.15 4.19
N LEU A 306 28.83 20.82 4.41
CA LEU A 306 29.84 20.03 5.16
C LEU A 306 29.68 19.82 6.67
N LEU A 307 29.54 18.52 7.01
CA LEU A 307 30.27 17.69 8.00
C LEU A 307 29.28 16.64 8.52
N PHE A 308 29.38 15.32 8.33
CA PHE A 308 30.50 14.40 8.13
C PHE A 308 30.02 13.20 7.27
N TYR A 309 30.88 12.75 6.37
CA TYR A 309 31.02 11.30 6.13
C TYR A 309 31.80 10.75 7.33
N LEU A 310 31.15 9.91 8.13
CA LEU A 310 31.75 8.78 8.84
C LEU A 310 30.70 7.68 8.89
#